data_AF-A0A7V7QK24-F1
#
_entry.id   AF-A0A7V7QK24-F1
#
_cell.length_a   1.000
_cell.length_b   1.000
_cell.length_c   1.000
_cell.angle_alpha   90.00
_cell.angle_beta   90.00
_cell.angle_gamma   90.00
#
_symmetry.space_group_name_H-M   'P 1'
#
loop_
_entity.id
_entity.type
_entity.pdbx_description
1 polymer ?
#
loop_
_entity_poly.entity_id
_entity_poly.type
_entity_poly.pdbx_seq_one_letter_code
_entity_poly.pdbx_strand_id
1 'polypeptide(L)'
;MHSSLCRYIFVNFVLHRKGIYRMEAQKRISSREYAQIKIATKLLWISVILGVICNYFGGSPKNVIVVLVTLGAAVAIIFTIVAWKKVLISSMKYFAFTGLIVHAIAITVVHPSLNTVFLLFFNLIFISLFQKRILIVLIYVSNIILLITFYFMYGTKMFINYDNMQGILIILFYMCLGCIILCDLVHLINQLQKESEKQVEEIKNNNESIKNLLIKVTDSINFLKQFSELVKKSVSETAEASREINDSFTNAAAITEEQSISATSIYEYMEKNYEHTTSVYQVSGELEELSTKNVEIIKSGDVSVKSMAEKFKELNVIIDDTATLMQAFTGQTQNIENILQSIDNIAEQTNLLALNASIEAARAGELGKGFAVVAEEIRKLAENSANSVEQIGGILRPLLNSSTVIADKINHGQEAMKESLLRTDETVTTFATVYEFIEKVVSSIRDIHEKVSELENNTKLVTMQTKEISVSTDAMSQNITEVAIKSDGQNTNMQNIYEGFQSLDDKILELINLISQMEQ
;
A
#
# COMPACT_ATOMS: atom_id res chain seq x y z
N MET A 1 9.89 14.86 44.96
CA MET A 1 8.76 15.12 45.89
C MET A 1 7.81 13.93 46.05
N HIS A 2 7.61 13.07 45.05
CA HIS A 2 6.69 11.92 45.16
C HIS A 2 7.16 10.76 46.08
N SER A 3 8.47 10.49 46.15
CA SER A 3 9.03 9.39 46.96
C SER A 3 8.84 9.59 48.48
N SER A 4 8.97 10.83 48.96
CA SER A 4 8.79 11.18 50.37
C SER A 4 7.33 11.12 50.82
N LEU A 5 6.38 11.48 49.95
CA LEU A 5 4.95 11.40 50.24
C LEU A 5 4.48 9.93 50.36
N CYS A 6 4.94 9.04 49.48
CA CYS A 6 4.65 7.61 49.57
C CYS A 6 5.25 6.98 50.83
N ARG A 7 6.49 7.33 51.22
CA ARG A 7 7.07 6.86 52.49
C ARG A 7 6.28 7.35 53.71
N TYR A 8 5.81 8.59 53.71
CA TYR A 8 5.06 9.14 54.84
C TYR A 8 3.67 8.49 55.00
N ILE A 9 2.97 8.23 53.89
CA ILE A 9 1.67 7.54 53.90
C ILE A 9 1.84 6.08 54.32
N PHE A 10 2.88 5.39 53.82
CA PHE A 10 3.15 4.00 54.18
C PHE A 10 3.52 3.85 55.67
N VAL A 11 4.35 4.75 56.21
CA VAL A 11 4.73 4.74 57.63
C VAL A 11 3.52 5.04 58.53
N ASN A 12 2.66 6.00 58.18
CA ASN A 12 1.44 6.29 58.94
C ASN A 12 0.42 5.15 58.88
N PHE A 13 0.25 4.49 57.73
CA PHE A 13 -0.66 3.35 57.60
C PHE A 13 -0.19 2.16 58.45
N VAL A 14 1.12 1.88 58.48
CA VAL A 14 1.71 0.82 59.32
C VAL A 14 1.61 1.15 60.81
N LEU A 15 1.83 2.41 61.20
CA LEU A 15 1.67 2.86 62.59
C LEU A 15 0.20 2.81 63.04
N HIS A 16 -0.74 3.17 62.18
CA HIS A 16 -2.17 3.12 62.48
C HIS A 16 -2.67 1.66 62.60
N ARG A 17 -2.25 0.75 61.71
CA ARG A 17 -2.53 -0.69 61.82
C ARG A 17 -1.95 -1.28 63.11
N LYS A 18 -0.71 -0.92 63.50
CA LYS A 18 -0.11 -1.33 64.78
C LYS A 18 -0.89 -0.80 65.99
N GLY A 19 -1.42 0.42 65.92
CA GLY A 19 -2.27 1.01 66.97
C GLY A 19 -3.61 0.29 67.13
N ILE A 20 -4.28 -0.04 66.03
CA ILE A 20 -5.54 -0.80 66.03
C ILE A 20 -5.30 -2.24 66.54
N TYR A 21 -4.22 -2.89 66.11
CA TYR A 21 -3.83 -4.21 66.59
C TYR A 21 -3.58 -4.24 68.11
N ARG A 22 -2.92 -3.21 68.66
CA ARG A 22 -2.73 -3.08 70.11
C ARG A 22 -4.07 -2.90 70.84
N MET A 23 -4.98 -2.08 70.31
CA MET A 23 -6.30 -1.90 70.91
C MET A 23 -7.14 -3.19 70.86
N GLU A 24 -7.14 -3.94 69.76
CA GLU A 24 -7.86 -5.21 69.64
C GLU A 24 -7.25 -6.31 70.51
N ALA A 25 -5.92 -6.42 70.56
CA ALA A 25 -5.23 -7.34 71.45
C ALA A 25 -5.54 -7.03 72.93
N GLN A 26 -5.54 -5.75 73.32
CA GLN A 26 -5.87 -5.31 74.67
C GLN A 26 -7.35 -5.56 75.00
N LYS A 27 -8.25 -5.41 74.04
CA LYS A 27 -9.69 -5.72 74.17
C LYS A 27 -9.92 -7.23 74.35
N ARG A 28 -9.23 -8.09 73.58
CA ARG A 28 -9.27 -9.57 73.71
C ARG A 28 -8.67 -10.08 75.02
N ILE A 29 -7.56 -9.49 75.47
CA ILE A 29 -6.96 -9.81 76.78
C ILE A 29 -7.95 -9.46 77.89
N SER A 30 -8.59 -8.29 77.81
CA SER A 30 -9.60 -7.87 78.80
C SER A 30 -10.83 -8.78 78.80
N SER A 31 -11.29 -9.28 77.63
CA SER A 31 -12.43 -10.20 77.55
C SER A 31 -12.12 -11.58 78.10
N ARG A 32 -10.89 -12.06 77.93
CA ARG A 32 -10.43 -13.35 78.49
C ARG A 32 -10.27 -13.29 80.00
N GLU A 33 -9.57 -12.27 80.52
CA GLU A 33 -9.42 -12.08 81.97
C GLU A 33 -10.81 -11.91 82.63
N TYR A 34 -11.74 -11.23 81.95
CA TYR A 34 -13.13 -11.12 82.40
C TYR A 34 -13.86 -12.47 82.47
N ALA A 35 -13.73 -13.32 81.44
CA ALA A 35 -14.34 -14.65 81.43
C ALA A 35 -13.79 -15.54 82.56
N GLN A 36 -12.47 -15.49 82.80
CA GLN A 36 -11.81 -16.20 83.90
C GLN A 36 -12.34 -15.74 85.26
N ILE A 37 -12.51 -14.44 85.48
CA ILE A 37 -13.06 -13.89 86.72
C ILE A 37 -14.52 -14.34 86.93
N LYS A 38 -15.33 -14.37 85.87
CA LYS A 38 -16.73 -14.84 85.96
C LYS A 38 -16.80 -16.31 86.38
N ILE A 39 -15.93 -17.15 85.83
CA ILE A 39 -15.82 -18.57 86.20
C ILE A 39 -15.31 -18.70 87.65
N ALA A 40 -14.25 -17.98 88.00
CA ALA A 40 -13.67 -17.96 89.35
C ALA A 40 -14.70 -17.53 90.41
N THR A 41 -15.52 -16.52 90.12
CA THR A 41 -16.59 -16.04 91.00
C THR A 41 -17.62 -17.13 91.28
N LYS A 42 -18.08 -17.85 90.24
CA LYS A 42 -19.02 -18.96 90.40
C LYS A 42 -18.41 -20.07 91.26
N LEU A 43 -17.14 -20.43 91.00
CA LEU A 43 -16.45 -21.48 91.74
C LEU A 43 -16.22 -21.12 93.20
N LEU A 44 -15.95 -19.85 93.54
CA LEU A 44 -15.82 -19.40 94.94
C LEU A 44 -17.14 -19.52 95.71
N TRP A 45 -18.26 -19.10 95.11
CA TRP A 45 -19.55 -19.27 95.77
C TRP A 45 -19.90 -20.74 96.00
N ILE A 46 -19.64 -21.59 94.99
CA ILE A 46 -19.81 -23.05 95.12
C ILE A 46 -18.90 -23.60 96.22
N SER A 47 -17.64 -23.20 96.29
CA SER A 47 -16.71 -23.69 97.31
C SER A 47 -17.10 -23.27 98.72
N VAL A 48 -17.60 -22.04 98.91
CA VAL A 48 -18.09 -21.55 100.21
C VAL A 48 -19.32 -22.35 100.65
N ILE A 49 -20.33 -22.51 99.78
CA ILE A 49 -21.55 -23.27 100.10
C ILE A 49 -21.21 -24.73 100.42
N LEU A 50 -20.43 -25.39 99.57
CA LEU A 50 -20.05 -26.78 99.76
C LEU A 50 -19.20 -26.95 101.03
N GLY A 51 -18.29 -26.02 101.29
CA GLY A 51 -17.50 -25.99 102.52
C GLY A 51 -18.37 -25.89 103.77
N VAL A 52 -19.41 -25.05 103.77
CA VAL A 52 -20.33 -24.91 104.91
C VAL A 52 -21.08 -26.21 105.17
N ILE A 53 -21.62 -26.84 104.12
CA ILE A 53 -22.32 -28.12 104.18
C ILE A 53 -21.39 -29.19 104.77
N CYS A 54 -20.18 -29.35 104.20
CA CYS A 54 -19.22 -30.35 104.66
C CYS A 54 -18.80 -30.14 106.13
N ASN A 55 -18.57 -28.90 106.57
CA ASN A 55 -18.18 -28.62 107.95
C ASN A 55 -19.33 -28.81 108.95
N TYR A 56 -20.57 -28.49 108.54
CA TYR A 56 -21.77 -28.71 109.36
C TYR A 56 -22.05 -30.20 109.59
N PHE A 57 -22.06 -31.01 108.53
CA PHE A 57 -22.25 -32.46 108.64
C PHE A 57 -21.03 -33.18 109.22
N GLY A 58 -19.83 -32.65 109.02
CA GLY A 58 -18.58 -33.19 109.56
C GLY A 58 -18.36 -32.92 111.06
N GLY A 59 -19.32 -32.31 111.76
CA GLY A 59 -19.26 -32.07 113.21
C GLY A 59 -18.22 -31.04 113.62
N SER A 60 -17.81 -30.14 112.71
CA SER A 60 -16.81 -29.11 113.03
C SER A 60 -17.39 -28.06 113.98
N PRO A 61 -16.58 -27.47 114.89
CA PRO A 61 -17.09 -26.51 115.85
C PRO A 61 -17.63 -25.25 115.17
N LYS A 62 -18.67 -24.66 115.77
CA LYS A 62 -19.48 -23.58 115.15
C LYS A 62 -18.64 -22.36 114.72
N ASN A 63 -17.52 -22.09 115.41
CA ASN A 63 -16.58 -21.01 115.06
C ASN A 63 -15.92 -21.20 113.68
N VAL A 64 -15.65 -22.43 113.24
CA VAL A 64 -15.07 -22.73 111.92
C VAL A 64 -16.04 -22.35 110.80
N ILE A 65 -17.31 -22.73 110.97
CA ILE A 65 -18.37 -22.44 110.00
C ILE A 65 -18.57 -20.92 109.89
N VAL A 66 -18.52 -20.19 111.02
CA VAL A 66 -18.60 -18.72 111.02
C VAL A 66 -17.42 -18.09 110.27
N VAL A 67 -16.19 -18.54 110.49
CA VAL A 67 -15.01 -18.01 109.76
C VAL A 67 -15.06 -18.35 108.27
N LEU A 68 -15.50 -19.56 107.91
CA LEU A 68 -15.68 -19.98 106.52
C LEU A 68 -16.71 -19.10 105.79
N VAL A 69 -17.87 -18.86 106.41
CA VAL A 69 -18.93 -18.02 105.84
C VAL A 69 -18.48 -16.58 105.76
N THR A 70 -17.96 -16.00 106.83
CA THR A 70 -17.62 -14.57 106.88
C THR A 70 -16.47 -14.22 105.94
N LEU A 71 -15.36 -14.94 106.03
CA LEU A 71 -14.17 -14.64 105.23
C LEU A 71 -14.30 -15.17 103.79
N GLY A 72 -14.88 -16.36 103.62
CA GLY A 72 -15.11 -16.95 102.30
C GLY A 72 -16.14 -16.16 101.49
N ALA A 73 -17.26 -15.74 102.11
CA ALA A 73 -18.22 -14.87 101.44
C ALA A 73 -17.63 -13.48 101.17
N ALA A 74 -16.80 -12.93 102.06
CA ALA A 74 -16.12 -11.64 101.78
C ALA A 74 -15.26 -11.71 100.51
N VAL A 75 -14.45 -12.77 100.34
CA VAL A 75 -13.64 -12.98 99.12
C VAL A 75 -14.56 -13.19 97.89
N ALA A 76 -15.61 -14.00 98.01
CA ALA A 76 -16.55 -14.25 96.90
C ALA A 76 -17.34 -12.99 96.50
N ILE A 77 -17.72 -12.13 97.45
CA ILE A 77 -18.40 -10.85 97.22
C ILE A 77 -17.47 -9.89 96.49
N ILE A 78 -16.20 -9.78 96.89
CA ILE A 78 -15.20 -8.97 96.17
C ILE A 78 -15.10 -9.41 94.71
N PHE A 79 -15.03 -10.73 94.48
CA PHE A 79 -15.05 -11.32 93.14
C PHE A 79 -16.31 -10.96 92.34
N THR A 80 -17.48 -11.02 92.99
CA THR A 80 -18.77 -10.69 92.40
C THR A 80 -18.88 -9.21 92.03
N ILE A 81 -18.44 -8.31 92.92
CA ILE A 81 -18.46 -6.85 92.68
C ILE A 81 -17.55 -6.50 91.50
N VAL A 82 -16.35 -7.09 91.43
CA VAL A 82 -15.43 -6.82 90.34
C VAL A 82 -15.91 -7.43 89.03
N ALA A 83 -16.46 -8.65 89.05
CA ALA A 83 -17.10 -9.25 87.88
C ALA A 83 -18.30 -8.44 87.37
N TRP A 84 -19.04 -7.79 88.27
CA TRP A 84 -20.20 -6.97 87.92
C TRP A 84 -19.80 -5.58 87.42
N LYS A 85 -18.94 -4.87 88.14
CA LYS A 85 -18.50 -3.50 87.80
C LYS A 85 -17.45 -3.44 86.69
N LYS A 86 -16.81 -4.58 86.33
CA LYS A 86 -15.74 -4.66 85.31
C LYS A 86 -14.53 -3.75 85.60
N VAL A 87 -14.30 -3.36 86.85
CA VAL A 87 -13.16 -2.55 87.29
C VAL A 87 -12.11 -3.44 87.93
N LEU A 88 -10.81 -3.12 87.82
CA LEU A 88 -9.71 -3.89 88.45
C LEU A 88 -9.54 -5.35 87.96
N ILE A 89 -10.09 -5.70 86.80
CA ILE A 89 -10.04 -7.05 86.20
C ILE A 89 -8.62 -7.65 86.22
N SER A 90 -7.62 -6.91 85.76
CA SER A 90 -6.26 -7.48 85.67
C SER A 90 -5.59 -7.70 87.04
N SER A 91 -6.03 -6.99 88.08
CA SER A 91 -5.48 -7.10 89.44
C SER A 91 -6.13 -8.22 90.26
N MET A 92 -7.29 -8.74 89.83
CA MET A 92 -8.06 -9.73 90.60
C MET A 92 -7.33 -11.02 90.88
N LYS A 93 -6.46 -11.45 89.97
CA LYS A 93 -5.64 -12.64 90.15
C LYS A 93 -4.73 -12.54 91.38
N TYR A 94 -4.26 -11.35 91.73
CA TYR A 94 -3.46 -11.09 92.92
C TYR A 94 -4.33 -10.99 94.20
N PHE A 95 -5.54 -10.43 94.08
CA PHE A 95 -6.52 -10.47 95.17
C PHE A 95 -6.98 -11.91 95.49
N ALA A 96 -7.13 -12.77 94.48
CA ALA A 96 -7.38 -14.20 94.67
C ALA A 96 -6.25 -14.85 95.47
N PHE A 97 -5.01 -14.64 95.04
CA PHE A 97 -3.82 -15.18 95.69
C PHE A 97 -3.74 -14.78 97.17
N THR A 98 -3.87 -13.49 97.48
CA THR A 98 -3.82 -12.97 98.85
C THR A 98 -5.01 -13.44 99.69
N GLY A 99 -6.23 -13.38 99.14
CA GLY A 99 -7.44 -13.81 99.83
C GLY A 99 -7.44 -15.29 100.20
N LEU A 100 -6.97 -16.16 99.30
CA LEU A 100 -6.86 -17.60 99.55
C LEU A 100 -5.85 -17.96 100.64
N ILE A 101 -4.72 -17.25 100.69
CA ILE A 101 -3.72 -17.40 101.77
C ILE A 101 -4.29 -16.97 103.10
N VAL A 102 -4.90 -15.77 103.17
CA VAL A 102 -5.51 -15.24 104.39
C VAL A 102 -6.62 -16.17 104.89
N HIS A 103 -7.39 -16.75 103.97
CA HIS A 103 -8.43 -17.73 104.28
C HIS A 103 -7.89 -19.04 104.86
N ALA A 104 -6.82 -19.58 104.27
CA ALA A 104 -6.14 -20.76 104.81
C ALA A 104 -5.62 -20.52 106.23
N ILE A 105 -4.96 -19.39 106.47
CA ILE A 105 -4.48 -19.01 107.80
C ILE A 105 -5.63 -18.92 108.81
N ALA A 106 -6.69 -18.18 108.48
CA ALA A 106 -7.81 -17.94 109.38
C ALA A 106 -8.52 -19.24 109.82
N ILE A 107 -8.78 -20.15 108.88
CA ILE A 107 -9.46 -21.41 109.19
C ILE A 107 -8.57 -22.32 110.03
N THR A 108 -7.29 -22.43 109.68
CA THR A 108 -6.34 -23.28 110.39
C THR A 108 -6.10 -22.84 111.83
N VAL A 109 -5.99 -21.52 112.09
CA VAL A 109 -5.82 -21.00 113.46
C VAL A 109 -7.03 -21.30 114.35
N VAL A 110 -8.24 -21.21 113.79
CA VAL A 110 -9.49 -21.45 114.54
C VAL A 110 -9.69 -22.93 114.87
N HIS A 111 -9.31 -23.82 113.94
CA HIS A 111 -9.45 -25.25 114.13
C HIS A 111 -8.36 -26.03 113.39
N PRO A 112 -7.20 -26.24 114.05
CA PRO A 112 -6.12 -26.97 113.43
C PRO A 112 -6.50 -28.45 113.27
N SER A 113 -6.84 -28.85 112.04
CA SER A 113 -7.12 -30.25 111.67
C SER A 113 -6.54 -30.62 110.31
N LEU A 114 -6.35 -31.91 110.08
CA LEU A 114 -5.90 -32.46 108.78
C LEU A 114 -6.78 -32.00 107.61
N ASN A 115 -8.09 -31.81 107.85
CA ASN A 115 -9.03 -31.31 106.84
C ASN A 115 -8.68 -29.91 106.33
N THR A 116 -8.08 -29.06 107.17
CA THR A 116 -7.68 -27.70 106.77
C THR A 116 -6.50 -27.70 105.80
N VAL A 117 -5.70 -28.78 105.77
CA VAL A 117 -4.58 -28.92 104.82
C VAL A 117 -5.06 -29.13 103.39
N PHE A 118 -6.23 -29.74 103.17
CA PHE A 118 -6.82 -29.87 101.84
C PHE A 118 -7.18 -28.52 101.20
N LEU A 119 -7.33 -27.46 102.00
CA LEU A 119 -7.56 -26.11 101.49
C LEU A 119 -6.33 -25.53 100.77
N LEU A 120 -5.11 -25.98 101.13
CA LEU A 120 -3.89 -25.62 100.41
C LEU A 120 -3.86 -26.21 98.99
N PHE A 121 -4.42 -27.41 98.79
CA PHE A 121 -4.62 -27.99 97.46
C PHE A 121 -5.67 -27.22 96.66
N PHE A 122 -6.77 -26.81 97.30
CA PHE A 122 -7.76 -25.94 96.67
C PHE A 122 -7.14 -24.62 96.20
N ASN A 123 -6.26 -23.99 97.00
CA ASN A 123 -5.56 -22.77 96.62
C ASN A 123 -4.74 -22.93 95.32
N LEU A 124 -4.04 -24.08 95.18
CA LEU A 124 -3.28 -24.44 93.98
C LEU A 124 -4.18 -24.62 92.75
N ILE A 125 -5.27 -25.37 92.90
CA ILE A 125 -6.22 -25.63 91.81
C ILE A 125 -6.89 -24.33 91.40
N PHE A 126 -7.34 -23.52 92.35
CA PHE A 126 -8.08 -22.29 92.07
C PHE A 126 -7.22 -21.25 91.34
N ILE A 127 -5.97 -21.04 91.76
CA ILE A 127 -5.12 -20.04 91.09
C ILE A 127 -4.78 -20.43 89.63
N SER A 128 -4.82 -21.74 89.31
CA SER A 128 -4.53 -22.23 87.96
C SER A 128 -5.53 -21.73 86.91
N LEU A 129 -6.75 -21.33 87.31
CA LEU A 129 -7.78 -20.75 86.45
C LEU A 129 -7.33 -19.47 85.75
N PHE A 130 -6.43 -18.70 86.38
CA PHE A 130 -5.87 -17.49 85.79
C PHE A 130 -4.78 -17.78 84.76
N GLN A 131 -4.36 -19.05 84.62
CA GLN A 131 -3.46 -19.53 83.57
C GLN A 131 -2.15 -18.73 83.49
N LYS A 132 -1.64 -18.28 84.64
CA LYS A 132 -0.35 -17.60 84.78
C LYS A 132 0.58 -18.46 85.63
N ARG A 133 1.61 -19.02 84.98
CA ARG A 133 2.62 -19.89 85.61
C ARG A 133 3.24 -19.26 86.87
N ILE A 134 3.55 -17.97 86.82
CA ILE A 134 4.13 -17.24 87.96
C ILE A 134 3.22 -17.25 89.21
N LEU A 135 1.90 -17.18 89.04
CA LEU A 135 0.96 -17.19 90.18
C LEU A 135 0.83 -18.58 90.80
N ILE A 136 0.91 -19.64 89.99
CA ILE A 136 0.88 -21.03 90.46
C ILE A 136 2.13 -21.32 91.31
N VAL A 137 3.30 -20.89 90.83
CA VAL A 137 4.56 -21.04 91.58
C VAL A 137 4.53 -20.24 92.89
N LEU A 138 4.03 -18.99 92.85
CA LEU A 138 3.92 -18.17 94.05
C LEU A 138 2.98 -18.77 95.11
N ILE A 139 1.82 -19.32 94.73
CA ILE A 139 0.89 -19.94 95.69
C ILE A 139 1.47 -21.23 96.24
N TYR A 140 2.20 -22.00 95.43
CA TYR A 140 2.88 -23.22 95.86
C TYR A 140 3.90 -22.93 96.96
N VAL A 141 4.81 -21.98 96.71
CA VAL A 141 5.82 -21.56 97.70
C VAL A 141 5.15 -21.03 98.97
N SER A 142 4.10 -20.21 98.84
CA SER A 142 3.36 -19.69 99.99
C SER A 142 2.68 -20.79 100.79
N ASN A 143 2.08 -21.78 100.11
CA ASN A 143 1.43 -22.91 100.78
C ASN A 143 2.45 -23.86 101.44
N ILE A 144 3.66 -24.03 100.89
CA ILE A 144 4.74 -24.76 101.57
C ILE A 144 5.11 -24.06 102.87
N ILE A 145 5.33 -22.74 102.82
CA ILE A 145 5.67 -21.95 104.01
C ILE A 145 4.56 -22.08 105.06
N LEU A 146 3.29 -21.98 104.65
CA LEU A 146 2.15 -22.18 105.54
C LEU A 146 2.12 -23.60 106.13
N LEU A 147 2.32 -24.63 105.32
CA LEU A 147 2.30 -26.02 105.78
C LEU A 147 3.41 -26.29 106.81
N ILE A 148 4.63 -25.80 106.55
CA ILE A 148 5.75 -25.90 107.49
C ILE A 148 5.43 -25.14 108.79
N THR A 149 4.86 -23.93 108.68
CA THR A 149 4.49 -23.11 109.85
C THR A 149 3.41 -23.79 110.69
N PHE A 150 2.36 -24.31 110.05
CA PHE A 150 1.28 -25.04 110.73
C PHE A 150 1.76 -26.32 111.40
N TYR A 151 2.72 -27.01 110.79
CA TYR A 151 3.35 -28.16 111.42
C TYR A 151 4.08 -27.81 112.72
N PHE A 152 4.92 -26.77 112.70
CA PHE A 152 5.65 -26.35 113.91
C PHE A 152 4.72 -25.85 115.02
N MET A 153 3.61 -25.19 114.67
CA MET A 153 2.67 -24.64 115.65
C MET A 153 1.65 -25.66 116.17
N TYR A 154 1.17 -26.57 115.32
CA TYR A 154 0.00 -27.41 115.60
C TYR A 154 0.19 -28.90 115.24
N GLY A 155 1.42 -29.35 114.97
CA GLY A 155 1.71 -30.69 114.45
C GLY A 155 1.07 -31.84 115.23
N THR A 156 1.15 -31.81 116.58
CA THR A 156 0.56 -32.85 117.45
C THR A 156 -0.97 -32.89 117.41
N LYS A 157 -1.64 -31.81 117.00
CA LYS A 157 -3.10 -31.74 116.85
C LYS A 157 -3.57 -32.07 115.43
N MET A 158 -2.78 -31.75 114.42
CA MET A 158 -3.17 -31.97 113.02
C MET A 158 -2.89 -33.39 112.53
N PHE A 159 -1.85 -34.05 113.04
CA PHE A 159 -1.35 -35.33 112.51
C PHE A 159 -1.42 -36.47 113.54
N ILE A 160 -2.55 -36.58 114.25
CA ILE A 160 -2.74 -37.42 115.46
C ILE A 160 -2.40 -38.92 115.30
N ASN A 161 -2.26 -39.47 114.08
CA ASN A 161 -1.95 -40.89 113.82
C ASN A 161 -0.84 -41.12 112.78
N TYR A 162 -0.09 -40.08 112.42
CA TYR A 162 1.03 -40.20 111.49
C TYR A 162 2.30 -39.82 112.22
N ASP A 163 3.40 -40.54 111.98
CA ASP A 163 4.72 -40.05 112.38
C ASP A 163 4.87 -38.63 111.80
N ASN A 164 5.03 -37.65 112.69
CA ASN A 164 4.80 -36.23 112.42
C ASN A 164 5.59 -35.75 111.19
N MET A 165 6.74 -36.37 110.87
CA MET A 165 7.56 -36.08 109.70
C MET A 165 7.09 -36.76 108.40
N GLN A 166 6.53 -37.97 108.44
CA GLN A 166 6.12 -38.71 107.23
C GLN A 166 4.88 -38.08 106.57
N GLY A 167 3.93 -37.59 107.38
CA GLY A 167 2.68 -36.99 106.87
C GLY A 167 2.91 -35.72 106.04
N ILE A 168 3.80 -34.84 106.48
CA ILE A 168 4.13 -33.61 105.74
C ILE A 168 4.83 -33.94 104.42
N LEU A 169 5.77 -34.89 104.44
CA LEU A 169 6.56 -35.24 103.25
C LEU A 169 5.65 -35.77 102.12
N ILE A 170 4.63 -36.56 102.47
CA ILE A 170 3.63 -37.04 101.50
C ILE A 170 2.79 -35.88 100.94
N ILE A 171 2.36 -34.95 101.80
CA ILE A 171 1.57 -33.79 101.38
C ILE A 171 2.40 -32.83 100.49
N LEU A 172 3.65 -32.57 100.87
CA LEU A 172 4.60 -31.80 100.06
C LEU A 172 4.86 -32.46 98.71
N PHE A 173 5.00 -33.79 98.68
CA PHE A 173 5.15 -34.55 97.44
C PHE A 173 3.94 -34.36 96.51
N TYR A 174 2.71 -34.55 97.01
CA TYR A 174 1.50 -34.35 96.20
C TYR A 174 1.28 -32.89 95.78
N MET A 175 1.64 -31.92 96.62
CA MET A 175 1.58 -30.50 96.25
C MET A 175 2.62 -30.15 95.18
N CYS A 176 3.82 -30.72 95.26
CA CYS A 176 4.88 -30.54 94.25
C CYS A 176 4.43 -31.12 92.91
N LEU A 177 3.94 -32.36 92.92
CA LEU A 177 3.40 -33.04 91.74
C LEU A 177 2.24 -32.24 91.13
N GLY A 178 1.32 -31.75 91.97
CA GLY A 178 0.20 -30.89 91.53
C GLY A 178 0.66 -29.56 90.90
N CYS A 179 1.69 -28.92 91.46
CA CYS A 179 2.25 -27.68 90.92
C CYS A 179 2.89 -27.90 89.54
N ILE A 180 3.66 -28.98 89.39
CA ILE A 180 4.30 -29.35 88.11
C ILE A 180 3.22 -29.59 87.05
N ILE A 181 2.24 -30.46 87.33
CA ILE A 181 1.15 -30.78 86.41
C ILE A 181 0.39 -29.52 85.98
N LEU A 182 0.03 -28.64 86.93
CA LEU A 182 -0.72 -27.41 86.62
C LEU A 182 0.12 -26.41 85.81
N CYS A 183 1.43 -26.31 86.06
CA CYS A 183 2.32 -25.47 85.27
C CYS A 183 2.43 -25.94 83.82
N ASP A 184 2.58 -27.24 83.60
CA ASP A 184 2.70 -27.84 82.27
C ASP A 184 1.38 -27.76 81.50
N LEU A 185 0.25 -27.99 82.18
CA LEU A 185 -1.08 -27.84 81.60
C LEU A 185 -1.32 -26.39 81.13
N VAL A 186 -0.95 -25.40 81.93
CA VAL A 186 -1.04 -23.98 81.55
C VAL A 186 -0.08 -23.62 80.40
N HIS A 187 1.10 -24.24 80.33
CA HIS A 187 2.02 -24.04 79.21
C HIS A 187 1.42 -24.56 77.90
N LEU A 188 0.90 -25.79 77.90
CA LEU A 188 0.26 -26.42 76.75
C LEU A 188 -0.95 -25.61 76.25
N ILE A 189 -1.83 -25.16 77.16
CA ILE A 189 -2.99 -24.34 76.80
C ILE A 189 -2.57 -23.05 76.10
N ASN A 190 -1.54 -22.36 76.62
CA ASN A 190 -1.08 -21.10 76.02
C ASN A 190 -0.38 -21.33 74.67
N GLN A 191 0.29 -22.47 74.48
CA GLN A 191 0.91 -22.85 73.21
C GLN A 191 -0.14 -23.11 72.12
N LEU A 192 -1.13 -23.96 72.41
CA LEU A 192 -2.19 -24.30 71.46
C LEU A 192 -2.99 -23.07 71.00
N GLN A 193 -3.21 -22.11 71.90
CA GLN A 193 -3.89 -20.86 71.55
C GLN A 193 -3.07 -19.99 70.60
N LYS A 194 -1.76 -19.86 70.85
CA LYS A 194 -0.87 -19.09 70.00
C LYS A 194 -0.79 -19.67 68.58
N GLU A 195 -0.83 -21.00 68.47
CA GLU A 195 -0.85 -21.70 67.19
C GLU A 195 -2.17 -21.49 66.44
N SER A 196 -3.31 -21.60 67.12
CA SER A 196 -4.63 -21.33 66.55
C SER A 196 -4.76 -19.89 66.03
N GLU A 197 -4.27 -18.90 66.77
CA GLU A 197 -4.28 -17.49 66.34
C GLU A 197 -3.43 -17.28 65.08
N LYS A 198 -2.29 -17.97 64.96
CA LYS A 198 -1.43 -17.89 63.79
C LYS A 198 -2.11 -18.44 62.53
N GLN A 199 -2.80 -19.58 62.65
CA GLN A 199 -3.52 -20.20 61.53
C GLN A 199 -4.66 -19.32 61.00
N VAL A 200 -5.41 -18.66 61.89
CA VAL A 200 -6.50 -17.76 61.49
C VAL A 200 -5.97 -16.55 60.70
N GLU A 201 -4.84 -15.99 61.11
CA GLU A 201 -4.23 -14.86 60.40
C GLU A 201 -3.67 -15.28 59.02
N GLU A 202 -3.11 -16.48 58.92
CA GLU A 202 -2.62 -17.04 57.66
C GLU A 202 -3.76 -17.28 56.65
N ILE A 203 -4.88 -17.85 57.10
CA ILE A 203 -6.09 -18.03 56.27
C ILE A 203 -6.62 -16.68 55.77
N LYS A 204 -6.63 -15.66 56.64
CA LYS A 204 -7.10 -14.32 56.27
C LYS A 204 -6.23 -13.69 55.18
N ASN A 205 -4.90 -13.78 55.32
CA ASN A 205 -3.95 -13.25 54.33
C ASN A 205 -4.04 -14.02 53.00
N ASN A 206 -4.23 -15.34 53.05
CA ASN A 206 -4.42 -16.16 51.86
C ASN A 206 -5.73 -15.80 51.13
N ASN A 207 -6.83 -15.61 51.86
CA ASN A 207 -8.10 -15.16 51.26
C ASN A 207 -8.00 -13.77 50.62
N GLU A 208 -7.28 -12.83 51.23
CA GLU A 208 -7.04 -11.50 50.65
C GLU A 208 -6.17 -11.60 49.38
N SER A 209 -5.19 -12.51 49.37
CA SER A 209 -4.36 -12.80 48.19
C SER A 209 -5.15 -13.46 47.06
N ILE A 210 -6.04 -14.41 47.36
CA ILE A 210 -6.93 -15.04 46.37
C ILE A 210 -7.85 -14.00 45.73
N LYS A 211 -8.46 -13.11 46.52
CA LYS A 211 -9.29 -12.01 45.97
C LYS A 211 -8.52 -11.11 45.01
N ASN A 212 -7.30 -10.72 45.39
CA ASN A 212 -6.45 -9.90 44.52
C ASN A 212 -6.05 -10.64 43.23
N LEU A 213 -5.83 -11.95 43.29
CA LEU A 213 -5.59 -12.77 42.11
C LEU A 213 -6.83 -12.81 41.20
N LEU A 214 -8.03 -13.04 41.75
CA LEU A 214 -9.28 -13.08 40.97
C LEU A 214 -9.53 -11.75 40.23
N ILE A 215 -9.28 -10.60 40.87
CA ILE A 215 -9.39 -9.29 40.22
C ILE A 215 -8.43 -9.20 39.03
N LYS A 216 -7.15 -9.56 39.22
CA LYS A 216 -6.15 -9.53 38.13
C LYS A 216 -6.48 -10.46 36.98
N VAL A 217 -7.04 -11.64 37.27
CA VAL A 217 -7.47 -12.58 36.22
C VAL A 217 -8.68 -11.99 35.46
N THR A 218 -9.63 -11.37 36.17
CA THR A 218 -10.78 -10.70 35.56
C THR A 218 -10.36 -9.55 34.64
N ASP A 219 -9.40 -8.72 35.07
CA ASP A 219 -8.85 -7.65 34.25
C ASP A 219 -8.15 -8.21 32.99
N SER A 220 -7.41 -9.31 33.15
CA SER A 220 -6.73 -9.99 32.04
C SER A 220 -7.73 -10.58 31.03
N ILE A 221 -8.84 -11.14 31.50
CA ILE A 221 -9.94 -11.62 30.64
C ILE A 221 -10.55 -10.47 29.83
N ASN A 222 -10.85 -9.34 30.47
CA ASN A 222 -11.43 -8.19 29.78
C ASN A 222 -10.48 -7.64 28.70
N PHE A 223 -9.19 -7.59 29.01
CA PHE A 223 -8.16 -7.23 28.04
C PHE A 223 -8.09 -8.23 26.88
N LEU A 224 -8.08 -9.54 27.15
CA LEU A 224 -8.06 -10.58 26.12
C LEU A 224 -9.29 -10.51 25.21
N LYS A 225 -10.47 -10.22 25.76
CA LYS A 225 -11.70 -10.04 24.97
C LYS A 225 -11.60 -8.85 24.02
N GLN A 226 -11.17 -7.70 24.51
CA GLN A 226 -10.98 -6.50 23.68
C GLN A 226 -9.90 -6.72 22.61
N PHE A 227 -8.81 -7.41 22.98
CA PHE A 227 -7.74 -7.76 22.04
C PHE A 227 -8.24 -8.73 20.95
N SER A 228 -9.06 -9.72 21.32
CA SER A 228 -9.68 -10.66 20.38
C SER A 228 -10.59 -9.94 19.37
N GLU A 229 -11.44 -9.02 19.83
CA GLU A 229 -12.30 -8.20 18.96
C GLU A 229 -11.47 -7.33 17.99
N LEU A 230 -10.39 -6.70 18.49
CA LEU A 230 -9.50 -5.89 17.69
C LEU A 230 -8.80 -6.70 16.59
N VAL A 231 -8.27 -7.87 16.92
CA VAL A 231 -7.58 -8.72 15.94
C VAL A 231 -8.56 -9.28 14.91
N LYS A 232 -9.75 -9.74 15.33
CA LYS A 232 -10.78 -10.19 14.37
C LYS A 232 -11.19 -9.09 13.38
N LYS A 233 -11.31 -7.85 13.84
CA LYS A 233 -11.54 -6.70 12.95
C LYS A 233 -10.39 -6.52 11.96
N SER A 234 -9.14 -6.52 12.44
CA SER A 234 -7.95 -6.38 11.59
C SER A 234 -7.81 -7.51 10.57
N VAL A 235 -8.18 -8.75 10.93
CA VAL A 235 -8.24 -9.90 10.03
C VAL A 235 -9.27 -9.69 8.93
N SER A 236 -10.46 -9.19 9.27
CA SER A 236 -11.52 -8.89 8.27
C SER A 236 -11.07 -7.82 7.29
N GLU A 237 -10.48 -6.71 7.78
CA GLU A 237 -9.95 -5.63 6.94
C GLU A 237 -8.82 -6.14 6.03
N THR A 238 -7.95 -7.00 6.53
CA THR A 238 -6.87 -7.61 5.73
C THR A 238 -7.41 -8.56 4.67
N ALA A 239 -8.44 -9.36 4.97
CA ALA A 239 -9.08 -10.26 4.02
C ALA A 239 -9.87 -9.50 2.92
N GLU A 240 -10.43 -8.34 3.24
CA GLU A 240 -11.03 -7.43 2.26
C GLU A 240 -9.96 -6.82 1.34
N ALA A 241 -8.87 -6.29 1.89
CA ALA A 241 -7.75 -5.78 1.11
C ALA A 241 -7.14 -6.85 0.19
N SER A 242 -6.99 -8.11 0.66
CA SER A 242 -6.55 -9.23 -0.18
C SER A 242 -7.49 -9.52 -1.35
N ARG A 243 -8.81 -9.37 -1.16
CA ARG A 243 -9.80 -9.52 -2.25
C ARG A 243 -9.67 -8.40 -3.27
N GLU A 244 -9.56 -7.14 -2.83
CA GLU A 244 -9.34 -6.00 -3.73
C GLU A 244 -8.04 -6.13 -4.54
N ILE A 245 -6.98 -6.65 -3.91
CA ILE A 245 -5.73 -6.99 -4.61
C ILE A 245 -6.02 -8.03 -5.69
N ASN A 246 -6.73 -9.12 -5.37
CA ASN A 246 -7.00 -10.19 -6.33
C ASN A 246 -7.82 -9.69 -7.54
N ASP A 247 -8.83 -8.85 -7.31
CA ASP A 247 -9.62 -8.21 -8.36
C ASP A 247 -8.75 -7.30 -9.24
N SER A 248 -7.87 -6.51 -8.62
CA SER A 248 -6.91 -5.65 -9.34
C SER A 248 -5.95 -6.45 -10.22
N PHE A 249 -5.48 -7.60 -9.72
CA PHE A 249 -4.59 -8.49 -10.47
C PHE A 249 -5.31 -9.26 -11.57
N THR A 250 -6.60 -9.57 -11.41
CA THR A 250 -7.44 -10.12 -12.48
C THR A 250 -7.59 -9.12 -13.63
N ASN A 251 -7.81 -7.84 -13.31
CA ASN A 251 -7.83 -6.78 -14.32
C ASN A 251 -6.45 -6.59 -14.98
N ALA A 252 -5.37 -6.65 -14.19
CA ALA A 252 -4.00 -6.58 -14.73
C ALA A 252 -3.71 -7.75 -15.69
N ALA A 253 -4.23 -8.95 -15.42
CA ALA A 253 -4.11 -10.10 -16.32
C ALA A 253 -4.77 -9.83 -17.68
N ALA A 254 -6.00 -9.31 -17.67
CA ALA A 254 -6.71 -8.95 -18.90
C ALA A 254 -5.96 -7.90 -19.73
N ILE A 255 -5.43 -6.86 -19.07
CA ILE A 255 -4.62 -5.81 -19.72
C ILE A 255 -3.32 -6.39 -20.30
N THR A 256 -2.66 -7.30 -19.56
CA THR A 256 -1.42 -7.94 -20.01
C THR A 256 -1.66 -8.80 -21.25
N GLU A 257 -2.79 -9.53 -21.31
CA GLU A 257 -3.19 -10.31 -22.47
C GLU A 257 -3.47 -9.41 -23.68
N GLU A 258 -4.23 -8.32 -23.50
CA GLU A 258 -4.49 -7.33 -24.56
C GLU A 258 -3.20 -6.70 -25.09
N GLN A 259 -2.24 -6.43 -24.20
CA GLN A 259 -0.93 -5.90 -24.54
C GLN A 259 -0.08 -6.91 -25.34
N SER A 260 -0.18 -8.20 -25.03
CA SER A 260 0.45 -9.29 -25.80
C SER A 260 -0.08 -9.34 -27.23
N ILE A 261 -1.41 -9.36 -27.39
CA ILE A 261 -2.08 -9.36 -28.70
C ILE A 261 -1.71 -8.11 -29.50
N SER A 262 -1.68 -6.95 -28.84
CA SER A 262 -1.30 -5.68 -29.46
C SER A 262 0.16 -5.70 -29.92
N ALA A 263 1.09 -6.24 -29.13
CA ALA A 263 2.49 -6.37 -29.52
C ALA A 263 2.68 -7.28 -30.74
N THR A 264 1.99 -8.42 -30.78
CA THR A 264 1.99 -9.30 -31.98
C THR A 264 1.46 -8.57 -33.21
N SER A 265 0.35 -7.85 -33.06
CA SER A 265 -0.24 -7.09 -34.16
C SER A 265 0.73 -6.02 -34.69
N ILE A 266 1.39 -5.27 -33.80
CA ILE A 266 2.40 -4.27 -34.19
C ILE A 266 3.54 -4.94 -34.95
N TYR A 267 4.01 -6.10 -34.50
CA TYR A 267 5.07 -6.84 -35.18
C TYR A 267 4.69 -7.21 -36.63
N GLU A 268 3.49 -7.77 -36.84
CA GLU A 268 2.98 -8.08 -38.17
C GLU A 268 2.85 -6.83 -39.05
N TYR A 269 2.40 -5.71 -38.48
CA TYR A 269 2.34 -4.43 -39.20
C TYR A 269 3.73 -3.92 -39.58
N MET A 270 4.74 -4.08 -38.73
CA MET A 270 6.11 -3.67 -39.02
C MET A 270 6.75 -4.55 -40.11
N GLU A 271 6.45 -5.84 -40.14
CA GLU A 271 6.88 -6.75 -41.22
C GLU A 271 6.32 -6.30 -42.57
N LYS A 272 5.01 -6.05 -42.65
CA LYS A 272 4.38 -5.50 -43.87
C LYS A 272 4.92 -4.12 -44.24
N ASN A 273 5.21 -3.28 -43.25
CA ASN A 273 5.80 -1.96 -43.49
C ASN A 273 7.20 -2.09 -44.11
N TYR A 274 8.00 -3.05 -43.66
CA TYR A 274 9.31 -3.34 -44.24
C TYR A 274 9.19 -3.81 -45.71
N GLU A 275 8.24 -4.68 -46.02
CA GLU A 275 7.95 -5.10 -47.41
C GLU A 275 7.55 -3.90 -48.29
N HIS A 276 6.63 -3.07 -47.81
CA HIS A 276 6.20 -1.86 -48.52
C HIS A 276 7.35 -0.89 -48.77
N THR A 277 8.18 -0.65 -47.75
CA THR A 277 9.35 0.24 -47.83
C THR A 277 10.35 -0.27 -48.88
N THR A 278 10.60 -1.58 -48.90
CA THR A 278 11.44 -2.23 -49.92
C THR A 278 10.84 -2.08 -51.32
N SER A 279 9.53 -2.26 -51.47
CA SER A 279 8.84 -2.10 -52.75
C SER A 279 8.93 -0.65 -53.27
N VAL A 280 8.75 0.34 -52.40
CA VAL A 280 8.89 1.76 -52.76
C VAL A 280 10.32 2.07 -53.21
N TYR A 281 11.32 1.53 -52.51
CA TYR A 281 12.73 1.69 -52.89
C TYR A 281 13.03 1.12 -54.29
N GLN A 282 12.47 -0.05 -54.61
CA GLN A 282 12.67 -0.67 -55.93
C GLN A 282 12.00 0.18 -57.02
N VAL A 283 10.76 0.60 -56.83
CA VAL A 283 10.02 1.42 -57.79
C VAL A 283 10.68 2.78 -58.00
N SER A 284 11.24 3.39 -56.95
CA SER A 284 11.97 4.65 -57.08
C SER A 284 13.25 4.49 -57.89
N GLY A 285 13.97 3.37 -57.73
CA GLY A 285 15.12 3.03 -58.56
C GLY A 285 14.77 2.82 -60.05
N GLU A 286 13.66 2.13 -60.34
CA GLU A 286 13.14 1.97 -61.71
C GLU A 286 12.76 3.33 -62.33
N LEU A 287 12.16 4.23 -61.54
CA LEU A 287 11.85 5.59 -61.98
C LEU A 287 13.10 6.43 -62.26
N GLU A 288 14.19 6.23 -61.52
CA GLU A 288 15.46 6.91 -61.75
C GLU A 288 16.07 6.50 -63.09
N GLU A 289 16.08 5.20 -63.38
CA GLU A 289 16.56 4.66 -64.66
C GLU A 289 15.73 5.20 -65.83
N LEU A 290 14.39 5.16 -65.71
CA LEU A 290 13.48 5.69 -66.73
C LEU A 290 13.68 7.20 -66.95
N SER A 291 13.90 7.96 -65.89
CA SER A 291 14.16 9.40 -65.98
C SER A 291 15.47 9.68 -66.71
N THR A 292 16.52 8.91 -66.41
CA THR A 292 17.82 9.02 -67.10
C THR A 292 17.67 8.73 -68.60
N LYS A 293 16.94 7.67 -68.96
CA LYS A 293 16.65 7.33 -70.34
C LYS A 293 15.84 8.41 -71.06
N ASN A 294 14.88 9.03 -70.37
CA ASN A 294 14.10 10.14 -70.93
C ASN A 294 14.99 11.36 -71.23
N VAL A 295 15.99 11.66 -70.39
CA VAL A 295 16.97 12.72 -70.68
C VAL A 295 17.71 12.44 -72.00
N GLU A 296 18.13 11.21 -72.24
CA GLU A 296 18.81 10.84 -73.50
C GLU A 296 17.90 11.00 -74.72
N ILE A 297 16.64 10.56 -74.61
CA ILE A 297 15.65 10.69 -75.68
C ILE A 297 15.40 12.17 -75.99
N ILE A 298 15.22 13.02 -74.98
CA ILE A 298 15.01 14.45 -75.14
C ILE A 298 16.23 15.14 -75.75
N LYS A 299 17.45 14.80 -75.33
CA LYS A 299 18.68 15.32 -75.95
C LYS A 299 18.78 14.95 -77.43
N SER A 300 18.47 13.71 -77.78
CA SER A 300 18.44 13.25 -79.18
C SER A 300 17.37 13.98 -80.00
N GLY A 301 16.19 14.20 -79.40
CA GLY A 301 15.10 14.99 -79.98
C GLY A 301 15.51 16.44 -80.24
N ASP A 302 16.14 17.10 -79.26
CA ASP A 302 16.65 18.48 -79.37
C ASP A 302 17.67 18.63 -80.51
N VAL A 303 18.62 17.69 -80.63
CA VAL A 303 19.59 17.67 -81.75
C VAL A 303 18.86 17.53 -83.09
N SER A 304 17.88 16.63 -83.18
CA SER A 304 17.12 16.39 -84.41
C SER A 304 16.30 17.61 -84.84
N VAL A 305 15.65 18.29 -83.89
CA VAL A 305 14.86 19.51 -84.14
C VAL A 305 15.76 20.69 -84.51
N LYS A 306 16.92 20.84 -83.88
CA LYS A 306 17.91 21.86 -84.27
C LYS A 306 18.41 21.66 -85.70
N SER A 307 18.71 20.42 -86.08
CA SER A 307 19.08 20.05 -87.46
C SER A 307 17.94 20.36 -88.44
N MET A 308 16.69 20.08 -88.07
CA MET A 308 15.51 20.46 -88.87
C MET A 308 15.42 21.98 -89.05
N ALA A 309 15.65 22.76 -87.99
CA ALA A 309 15.64 24.22 -88.06
C ALA A 309 16.71 24.76 -89.04
N GLU A 310 17.91 24.17 -89.03
CA GLU A 310 18.97 24.50 -89.98
C GLU A 310 18.57 24.18 -91.42
N LYS A 311 17.98 23.00 -91.65
CA LYS A 311 17.48 22.61 -92.98
C LYS A 311 16.35 23.51 -93.47
N PHE A 312 15.48 23.96 -92.59
CA PHE A 312 14.45 24.92 -92.95
C PHE A 312 15.02 26.31 -93.25
N LYS A 313 16.07 26.76 -92.55
CA LYS A 313 16.78 28.01 -92.92
C LYS A 313 17.40 27.91 -94.31
N GLU A 314 18.05 26.78 -94.62
CA GLU A 314 18.63 26.51 -95.95
C GLU A 314 17.54 26.54 -97.04
N LEU A 315 16.41 25.87 -96.81
CA LEU A 315 15.27 25.88 -97.74
C LEU A 315 14.67 27.27 -97.93
N ASN A 316 14.60 28.08 -96.87
CA ASN A 316 14.10 29.46 -96.97
C ASN A 316 14.98 30.30 -97.91
N VAL A 317 16.31 30.18 -97.80
CA VAL A 317 17.27 30.83 -98.73
C VAL A 317 17.03 30.36 -100.17
N ILE A 318 16.89 29.05 -100.40
CA ILE A 318 16.64 28.50 -101.75
C ILE A 318 15.33 29.05 -102.34
N ILE A 319 14.27 29.16 -101.54
CA ILE A 319 12.99 29.71 -102.01
C ILE A 319 13.11 31.20 -102.32
N ASP A 320 13.83 31.98 -101.51
CA ASP A 320 14.07 33.41 -101.75
C ASP A 320 14.90 33.66 -103.03
N ASP A 321 15.94 32.85 -103.24
CA ASP A 321 16.73 32.85 -104.47
C ASP A 321 15.85 32.50 -105.69
N THR A 322 14.97 31.49 -105.54
CA THR A 322 14.03 31.08 -106.59
C THR A 322 13.01 32.18 -106.89
N ALA A 323 12.53 32.90 -105.87
CA ALA A 323 11.64 34.05 -106.02
C ALA A 323 12.31 35.15 -106.85
N THR A 324 13.57 35.46 -106.53
CA THR A 324 14.37 36.47 -107.23
C THR A 324 14.61 36.09 -108.69
N LEU A 325 14.97 34.83 -108.97
CA LEU A 325 15.13 34.32 -110.33
C LEU A 325 13.82 34.36 -111.12
N MET A 326 12.70 34.03 -110.48
CA MET A 326 11.39 34.08 -111.12
C MET A 326 10.99 35.51 -111.48
N GLN A 327 11.21 36.48 -110.59
CA GLN A 327 10.97 37.90 -110.88
C GLN A 327 11.81 38.39 -112.07
N ALA A 328 13.09 38.01 -112.13
CA ALA A 328 13.95 38.33 -113.25
C ALA A 328 13.46 37.72 -114.57
N PHE A 329 13.03 36.45 -114.55
CA PHE A 329 12.44 35.78 -115.71
C PHE A 329 11.14 36.43 -116.19
N THR A 330 10.24 36.79 -115.26
CA THR A 330 9.01 37.52 -115.61
C THR A 330 9.35 38.85 -116.29
N GLY A 331 10.28 39.61 -115.72
CA GLY A 331 10.73 40.89 -116.27
C GLY A 331 11.36 40.76 -117.67
N GLN A 332 12.22 39.75 -117.88
CA GLN A 332 12.81 39.48 -119.19
C GLN A 332 11.75 39.07 -120.22
N THR A 333 10.80 38.23 -119.82
CA THR A 333 9.73 37.75 -120.71
C THR A 333 8.80 38.89 -121.12
N GLN A 334 8.46 39.79 -120.20
CA GLN A 334 7.68 41.00 -120.48
C GLN A 334 8.44 41.95 -121.43
N ASN A 335 9.75 42.07 -121.26
CA ASN A 335 10.59 42.85 -122.18
C ASN A 335 10.57 42.28 -123.61
N ILE A 336 10.58 40.96 -123.77
CA ILE A 336 10.47 40.32 -125.09
C ILE A 336 9.08 40.59 -125.70
N GLU A 337 8.00 40.51 -124.91
CA GLU A 337 6.65 40.86 -125.39
C GLU A 337 6.58 42.31 -125.91
N ASN A 338 7.19 43.26 -125.19
CA ASN A 338 7.27 44.66 -125.63
C ASN A 338 8.06 44.82 -126.94
N ILE A 339 9.17 44.09 -127.10
CA ILE A 339 9.96 44.10 -128.35
C ILE A 339 9.14 43.54 -129.51
N LEU A 340 8.43 42.43 -129.30
CA LEU A 340 7.56 41.85 -130.33
C LEU A 340 6.44 42.79 -130.73
N GLN A 341 5.80 43.48 -129.78
CA GLN A 341 4.80 44.48 -130.09
C GLN A 341 5.38 45.62 -130.96
N SER A 342 6.63 46.02 -130.70
CA SER A 342 7.32 46.98 -131.56
C SER A 342 7.60 46.42 -132.96
N ILE A 343 7.97 45.14 -133.10
CA ILE A 343 8.21 44.50 -134.39
C ILE A 343 6.90 44.34 -135.17
N ASP A 344 5.80 43.99 -134.50
CA ASP A 344 4.47 43.89 -135.10
C ASP A 344 4.04 45.23 -135.71
N ASN A 345 4.20 46.32 -134.94
CA ASN A 345 3.95 47.67 -135.43
C ASN A 345 4.82 48.04 -136.64
N ILE A 346 6.11 47.64 -136.65
CA ILE A 346 7.01 47.86 -137.79
C ILE A 346 6.55 47.02 -139.00
N ALA A 347 6.15 45.76 -138.79
CA ALA A 347 5.66 44.89 -139.84
C ALA A 347 4.36 45.44 -140.44
N GLU A 348 3.40 45.89 -139.62
CA GLU A 348 2.17 46.52 -140.08
C GLU A 348 2.46 47.80 -140.89
N GLN A 349 3.34 48.67 -140.39
CA GLN A 349 3.77 49.87 -141.12
C GLN A 349 4.46 49.53 -142.44
N THR A 350 5.31 48.51 -142.45
CA THR A 350 6.02 48.05 -143.65
C THR A 350 5.05 47.46 -144.66
N ASN A 351 4.04 46.71 -144.20
CA ASN A 351 2.97 46.17 -145.04
C ASN A 351 2.15 47.30 -145.68
N LEU A 352 1.80 48.34 -144.92
CA LEU A 352 1.11 49.53 -145.44
C LEU A 352 1.97 50.31 -146.44
N LEU A 353 3.25 50.50 -146.17
CA LEU A 353 4.20 51.13 -147.09
C LEU A 353 4.36 50.34 -148.39
N ALA A 354 4.49 49.02 -148.28
CA ALA A 354 4.59 48.10 -149.41
C ALA A 354 3.30 48.08 -150.25
N LEU A 355 2.14 48.10 -149.60
CA LEU A 355 0.85 48.22 -150.26
C LEU A 355 0.74 49.53 -151.05
N ASN A 356 1.10 50.66 -150.43
CA ASN A 356 1.13 51.95 -151.11
C ASN A 356 2.10 51.96 -152.30
N ALA A 357 3.28 51.34 -152.15
CA ALA A 357 4.26 51.21 -153.23
C ALA A 357 3.76 50.30 -154.36
N SER A 358 3.08 49.20 -154.06
CA SER A 358 2.45 48.31 -155.05
C SER A 358 1.35 49.02 -155.84
N ILE A 359 0.54 49.85 -155.16
CA ILE A 359 -0.49 50.68 -155.80
C ILE A 359 0.14 51.69 -156.76
N GLU A 360 1.19 52.41 -156.33
CA GLU A 360 1.84 53.43 -157.16
C GLU A 360 2.64 52.80 -158.32
N ALA A 361 3.22 51.61 -158.12
CA ALA A 361 3.86 50.83 -159.18
C ALA A 361 2.86 50.32 -160.23
N ALA A 362 1.66 49.90 -159.82
CA ALA A 362 0.58 49.56 -160.74
C ALA A 362 0.10 50.80 -161.53
N ARG A 363 0.12 51.97 -160.90
CA ARG A 363 -0.24 53.27 -161.50
C ARG A 363 0.75 53.74 -162.57
N ALA A 364 2.03 53.39 -162.45
CA ALA A 364 3.09 53.69 -163.41
C ALA A 364 3.10 52.79 -164.67
N GLY A 365 2.20 51.80 -164.76
CA GLY A 365 2.03 50.95 -165.96
C GLY A 365 3.25 50.08 -166.28
N GLU A 366 3.63 49.98 -167.56
CA GLU A 366 4.77 49.15 -168.03
C GLU A 366 6.11 49.52 -167.36
N LEU A 367 6.33 50.80 -167.03
CA LEU A 367 7.56 51.29 -166.39
C LEU A 367 7.65 50.90 -164.90
N GLY A 368 6.51 50.56 -164.26
CA GLY A 368 6.42 50.22 -162.84
C GLY A 368 6.52 48.72 -162.53
N LYS A 369 6.55 47.83 -163.53
CA LYS A 369 6.50 46.36 -163.33
C LYS A 369 7.60 45.84 -162.39
N GLY A 370 8.84 46.32 -162.52
CA GLY A 370 9.94 45.93 -161.64
C GLY A 370 9.74 46.38 -160.18
N PHE A 371 9.20 47.59 -159.98
CA PHE A 371 8.88 48.11 -158.65
C PHE A 371 7.68 47.39 -158.02
N ALA A 372 6.68 46.99 -158.80
CA ALA A 372 5.53 46.24 -158.31
C ALA A 372 5.93 44.87 -157.74
N VAL A 373 6.88 44.18 -158.39
CA VAL A 373 7.40 42.90 -157.89
C VAL A 373 8.13 43.08 -156.56
N VAL A 374 8.97 44.12 -156.44
CA VAL A 374 9.68 44.42 -155.18
C VAL A 374 8.71 44.82 -154.07
N ALA A 375 7.72 45.65 -154.36
CA ALA A 375 6.71 46.06 -153.39
C ALA A 375 5.85 44.88 -152.90
N GLU A 376 5.46 43.96 -153.79
CA GLU A 376 4.76 42.73 -153.41
C GLU A 376 5.64 41.78 -152.58
N GLU A 377 6.94 41.70 -152.87
CA GLU A 377 7.88 40.90 -152.07
C GLU A 377 8.08 41.50 -150.67
N ILE A 378 8.18 42.83 -150.54
CA ILE A 378 8.23 43.53 -149.24
C ILE A 378 6.92 43.31 -148.47
N ARG A 379 5.76 43.35 -149.15
CA ARG A 379 4.44 43.10 -148.55
C ARG A 379 4.38 41.69 -147.95
N LYS A 380 4.83 40.68 -148.70
CA LYS A 380 4.92 39.28 -148.22
C LYS A 380 5.90 39.14 -147.06
N LEU A 381 7.05 39.82 -147.09
CA LEU A 381 8.00 39.82 -145.96
C LEU A 381 7.38 40.43 -144.71
N ALA A 382 6.62 41.52 -144.84
CA ALA A 382 5.92 42.17 -143.75
C ALA A 382 4.80 41.29 -143.17
N GLU A 383 3.97 40.66 -144.01
CA GLU A 383 2.96 39.67 -143.58
C GLU A 383 3.61 38.46 -142.89
N ASN A 384 4.71 37.94 -143.43
CA ASN A 384 5.47 36.84 -142.80
C ASN A 384 6.08 37.25 -141.46
N SER A 385 6.53 38.51 -141.33
CA SER A 385 7.04 39.05 -140.07
C SER A 385 5.94 39.17 -139.03
N ALA A 386 4.76 39.69 -139.39
CA ALA A 386 3.59 39.77 -138.50
C ALA A 386 3.13 38.38 -138.05
N ASN A 387 3.01 37.42 -138.98
CA ASN A 387 2.69 36.02 -138.67
C ASN A 387 3.72 35.39 -137.71
N SER A 388 5.01 35.69 -137.90
CA SER A 388 6.07 35.19 -137.00
C SER A 388 5.97 35.81 -135.60
N VAL A 389 5.65 37.10 -135.51
CA VAL A 389 5.41 37.78 -134.23
C VAL A 389 4.20 37.19 -133.51
N GLU A 390 3.09 36.92 -134.22
CA GLU A 390 1.91 36.27 -133.64
C GLU A 390 2.24 34.88 -133.08
N GLN A 391 3.00 34.07 -133.82
CA GLN A 391 3.45 32.76 -133.35
C GLN A 391 4.32 32.85 -132.09
N ILE A 392 5.30 33.77 -132.04
CA ILE A 392 6.15 33.96 -130.86
C ILE A 392 5.32 34.50 -129.68
N GLY A 393 4.38 35.41 -129.93
CA GLY A 393 3.44 35.92 -128.92
C GLY A 393 2.56 34.80 -128.35
N GLY A 394 2.11 33.87 -129.19
CA GLY A 394 1.39 32.66 -128.79
C GLY A 394 2.18 31.73 -127.88
N ILE A 395 3.52 31.74 -127.98
CA ILE A 395 4.43 30.99 -127.07
C ILE A 395 4.69 31.76 -125.78
N LEU A 396 4.86 33.09 -125.84
CA LEU A 396 5.18 33.91 -124.67
C LEU A 396 4.03 34.06 -123.67
N ARG A 397 2.79 34.19 -124.14
CA ARG A 397 1.63 34.35 -123.23
C ARG A 397 1.47 33.16 -122.26
N PRO A 398 1.54 31.90 -122.71
CA PRO A 398 1.62 30.75 -121.80
C PRO A 398 2.80 30.79 -120.82
N LEU A 399 3.96 31.31 -121.24
CA LEU A 399 5.13 31.45 -120.36
C LEU A 399 4.92 32.50 -119.26
N LEU A 400 4.32 33.65 -119.58
CA LEU A 400 3.96 34.68 -118.60
C LEU A 400 2.90 34.18 -117.60
N ASN A 401 1.88 33.47 -118.09
CA ASN A 401 0.87 32.84 -117.24
C ASN A 401 1.52 31.79 -116.30
N SER A 402 2.40 30.94 -116.85
CA SER A 402 3.12 29.93 -116.06
C SER A 402 4.02 30.59 -115.01
N SER A 403 4.71 31.67 -115.37
CA SER A 403 5.54 32.46 -114.45
C SER A 403 4.73 33.04 -113.28
N THR A 404 3.51 33.52 -113.54
CA THR A 404 2.62 34.05 -112.49
C THR A 404 2.18 32.94 -111.53
N VAL A 405 1.82 31.77 -112.07
CA VAL A 405 1.48 30.60 -111.26
C VAL A 405 2.67 30.13 -110.41
N ILE A 406 3.87 30.09 -110.98
CA ILE A 406 5.09 29.71 -110.24
C ILE A 406 5.38 30.73 -109.13
N ALA A 407 5.25 32.04 -109.40
CA ALA A 407 5.43 33.08 -108.39
C ALA A 407 4.45 32.93 -107.21
N ASP A 408 3.18 32.63 -107.49
CA ASP A 408 2.19 32.34 -106.45
C ASP A 408 2.57 31.09 -105.61
N LYS A 409 3.09 30.04 -106.25
CA LYS A 409 3.58 28.84 -105.54
C LYS A 409 4.81 29.13 -104.68
N ILE A 410 5.71 29.99 -105.13
CA ILE A 410 6.88 30.43 -104.36
C ILE A 410 6.43 31.23 -103.13
N ASN A 411 5.49 32.16 -103.26
CA ASN A 411 4.95 32.93 -102.13
C ASN A 411 4.32 32.00 -101.07
N HIS A 412 3.51 31.03 -101.51
CA HIS A 412 2.97 30.01 -100.61
C HIS A 412 4.08 29.18 -99.94
N GLY A 413 5.15 28.85 -100.68
CA GLY A 413 6.34 28.19 -100.15
C GLY A 413 7.03 29.01 -99.05
N GLN A 414 7.19 30.32 -99.24
CA GLN A 414 7.78 31.22 -98.24
C GLN A 414 6.96 31.26 -96.95
N GLU A 415 5.63 31.37 -97.05
CA GLU A 415 4.78 31.39 -95.86
C GLU A 415 4.81 30.04 -95.12
N ALA A 416 4.75 28.92 -95.85
CA ALA A 416 4.89 27.58 -95.26
C ALA A 416 6.24 27.38 -94.54
N MET A 417 7.32 27.94 -95.10
CA MET A 417 8.65 27.91 -94.48
C MET A 417 8.73 28.74 -93.20
N LYS A 418 8.12 29.93 -93.21
CA LYS A 418 8.04 30.80 -92.03
C LYS A 418 7.26 30.13 -90.90
N GLU A 419 6.11 29.53 -91.21
CA GLU A 419 5.34 28.75 -90.24
C GLU A 419 6.16 27.56 -89.71
N SER A 420 6.82 26.81 -90.59
CA SER A 420 7.65 25.65 -90.20
C SER A 420 8.79 26.03 -89.24
N LEU A 421 9.44 27.17 -89.47
CA LEU A 421 10.48 27.70 -88.57
C LEU A 421 9.91 28.08 -87.19
N LEU A 422 8.73 28.72 -87.16
CA LEU A 422 8.06 29.08 -85.90
C LEU A 422 7.67 27.83 -85.10
N ARG A 423 7.09 26.81 -85.75
CA ARG A 423 6.75 25.53 -85.10
C ARG A 423 7.97 24.78 -84.58
N THR A 424 9.09 24.88 -85.30
CA THR A 424 10.35 24.26 -84.86
C THR A 424 10.87 24.93 -83.59
N ASP A 425 10.80 26.26 -83.50
CA ASP A 425 11.18 27.02 -82.30
C ASP A 425 10.28 26.68 -81.09
N GLU A 426 8.96 26.62 -81.30
CA GLU A 426 7.99 26.15 -80.28
C GLU A 426 8.36 24.74 -79.77
N THR A 427 8.78 23.85 -80.65
CA THR A 427 9.19 22.48 -80.28
C THR A 427 10.46 22.48 -79.43
N VAL A 428 11.45 23.32 -79.76
CA VAL A 428 12.68 23.48 -78.95
C VAL A 428 12.35 23.95 -77.53
N THR A 429 11.49 24.97 -77.40
CA THR A 429 11.08 25.46 -76.07
C THR A 429 10.30 24.41 -75.27
N THR A 430 9.51 23.57 -75.95
CA THR A 430 8.80 22.45 -75.33
C THR A 430 9.78 21.41 -74.78
N PHE A 431 10.81 21.04 -75.54
CA PHE A 431 11.84 20.10 -75.05
C PHE A 431 12.63 20.66 -73.86
N ALA A 432 12.94 21.95 -73.85
CA ALA A 432 13.59 22.58 -72.69
C ALA A 432 12.70 22.48 -71.43
N THR A 433 11.39 22.68 -71.59
CA THR A 433 10.42 22.55 -70.48
C THR A 433 10.33 21.10 -69.98
N VAL A 434 10.29 20.12 -70.90
CA VAL A 434 10.27 18.69 -70.53
C VAL A 434 11.55 18.30 -69.79
N TYR A 435 12.70 18.82 -70.21
CA TYR A 435 13.97 18.59 -69.52
C TYR A 435 13.92 19.10 -68.06
N GLU A 436 13.42 20.31 -67.83
CA GLU A 436 13.25 20.85 -66.46
C GLU A 436 12.32 19.97 -65.60
N PHE A 437 11.23 19.47 -66.17
CA PHE A 437 10.34 18.54 -65.45
C PHE A 437 11.04 17.23 -65.08
N ILE A 438 11.87 16.68 -65.97
CA ILE A 438 12.63 15.46 -65.69
C ILE A 438 13.64 15.71 -64.55
N GLU A 439 14.34 16.85 -64.53
CA GLU A 439 15.23 17.18 -63.41
C GLU A 439 14.49 17.26 -62.07
N LYS A 440 13.28 17.83 -62.06
CA LYS A 440 12.43 17.85 -60.86
C LYS A 440 12.04 16.44 -60.42
N VAL A 441 11.70 15.55 -61.36
CA VAL A 441 11.38 14.15 -61.06
C VAL A 441 12.59 13.44 -60.43
N VAL A 442 13.79 13.61 -60.99
CA VAL A 442 15.03 13.03 -60.43
C VAL A 442 15.30 13.55 -59.02
N SER A 443 15.11 14.87 -58.78
CA SER A 443 15.23 15.42 -57.43
C SER A 443 14.22 14.81 -56.46
N SER A 444 12.95 14.66 -56.87
CA SER A 444 11.91 14.05 -56.03
C SER A 444 12.20 12.58 -55.72
N ILE A 445 12.79 11.84 -56.67
CA ILE A 445 13.24 10.45 -56.43
C ILE A 445 14.32 10.40 -55.35
N ARG A 446 15.29 11.33 -55.37
CA ARG A 446 16.30 11.42 -54.32
C ARG A 446 15.69 11.68 -52.94
N ASP A 447 14.71 12.57 -52.86
CA ASP A 447 14.00 12.86 -51.61
C ASP A 447 13.20 11.63 -51.12
N ILE A 448 12.61 10.85 -52.05
CA ILE A 448 11.96 9.57 -51.74
C ILE A 448 12.97 8.59 -51.13
N HIS A 449 14.17 8.44 -51.72
CA HIS A 449 15.20 7.55 -51.17
C HIS A 449 15.61 7.92 -49.75
N GLU A 450 15.80 9.20 -49.46
CA GLU A 450 16.10 9.67 -48.10
C GLU A 450 14.97 9.30 -47.12
N LYS A 451 13.71 9.56 -47.50
CA LYS A 451 12.56 9.26 -46.65
C LYS A 451 12.34 7.78 -46.45
N VAL A 452 12.58 6.96 -47.47
CA VAL A 452 12.54 5.49 -47.37
C VAL A 452 13.59 4.97 -46.41
N SER A 453 14.81 5.52 -46.44
CA SER A 453 15.88 5.15 -45.50
C SER A 453 15.52 5.52 -44.05
N GLU A 454 14.96 6.72 -43.84
CA GLU A 454 14.45 7.14 -42.53
C GLU A 454 13.34 6.19 -42.03
N LEU A 455 12.43 5.79 -42.92
CA LEU A 455 11.33 4.87 -42.63
C LEU A 455 11.84 3.48 -42.23
N GLU A 456 12.84 2.95 -42.93
CA GLU A 456 13.48 1.67 -42.61
C GLU A 456 14.07 1.69 -41.19
N ASN A 457 14.76 2.78 -40.81
CA ASN A 457 15.32 2.92 -39.47
C ASN A 457 14.23 3.01 -38.40
N ASN A 458 13.15 3.76 -38.66
CA ASN A 458 12.00 3.87 -37.76
C ASN A 458 11.31 2.51 -37.56
N THR A 459 11.12 1.73 -38.63
CA THR A 459 10.54 0.38 -38.57
C THR A 459 11.41 -0.57 -37.73
N LYS A 460 12.75 -0.47 -37.83
CA LYS A 460 13.68 -1.21 -36.95
C LYS A 460 13.52 -0.81 -35.48
N LEU A 461 13.45 0.48 -35.18
CA LEU A 461 13.28 1.00 -33.82
C LEU A 461 11.94 0.53 -33.21
N VAL A 462 10.83 0.64 -33.94
CA VAL A 462 9.51 0.20 -33.47
C VAL A 462 9.50 -1.31 -33.23
N THR A 463 10.10 -2.10 -34.11
CA THR A 463 10.24 -3.56 -33.92
C THR A 463 11.01 -3.89 -32.64
N MET A 464 12.12 -3.18 -32.38
CA MET A 464 12.92 -3.37 -31.16
C MET A 464 12.13 -3.02 -29.89
N GLN A 465 11.43 -1.88 -29.88
CA GLN A 465 10.57 -1.46 -28.76
C GLN A 465 9.42 -2.44 -28.53
N THR A 466 8.83 -2.97 -29.60
CA THR A 466 7.75 -3.97 -29.51
C THR A 466 8.26 -5.27 -28.89
N LYS A 467 9.51 -5.67 -29.20
CA LYS A 467 10.16 -6.81 -28.57
C LYS A 467 10.38 -6.60 -27.06
N GLU A 468 10.81 -5.41 -26.65
CA GLU A 468 10.94 -5.05 -25.23
C GLU A 468 9.58 -5.08 -24.52
N ILE A 469 8.51 -4.60 -25.16
CA ILE A 469 7.14 -4.71 -24.65
C ILE A 469 6.78 -6.18 -24.44
N SER A 470 7.02 -7.06 -25.40
CA SER A 470 6.72 -8.49 -25.26
C SER A 470 7.43 -9.12 -24.05
N VAL A 471 8.72 -8.82 -23.86
CA VAL A 471 9.49 -9.31 -22.69
C VAL A 471 8.92 -8.77 -21.39
N SER A 472 8.53 -7.48 -21.36
CA SER A 472 7.91 -6.87 -20.19
C SER A 472 6.52 -7.45 -19.88
N THR A 473 5.74 -7.78 -20.90
CA THR A 473 4.43 -8.42 -20.79
C THR A 473 4.56 -9.83 -20.20
N ASP A 474 5.54 -10.62 -20.66
CA ASP A 474 5.82 -11.94 -20.10
C ASP A 474 6.20 -11.87 -18.61
N ALA A 475 7.07 -10.92 -18.24
CA ALA A 475 7.44 -10.69 -16.85
C ALA A 475 6.25 -10.23 -15.99
N MET A 476 5.37 -9.39 -16.54
CA MET A 476 4.14 -8.97 -15.86
C MET A 476 3.20 -10.15 -15.60
N SER A 477 3.02 -11.04 -16.58
CA SER A 477 2.19 -12.25 -16.43
C SER A 477 2.69 -13.16 -15.30
N GLN A 478 4.01 -13.32 -15.17
CA GLN A 478 4.63 -14.05 -14.06
C GLN A 478 4.35 -13.37 -12.70
N ASN A 479 4.54 -12.04 -12.62
CA ASN A 479 4.27 -11.28 -11.40
C ASN A 479 2.80 -11.35 -10.98
N ILE A 480 1.88 -11.29 -11.93
CA ILE A 480 0.43 -11.42 -11.68
C ILE A 480 0.13 -12.78 -11.05
N THR A 481 0.69 -13.86 -11.61
CA THR A 481 0.51 -15.21 -11.09
C THR A 481 1.08 -15.34 -9.68
N GLU A 482 2.28 -14.80 -9.43
CA GLU A 482 2.91 -14.85 -8.12
C GLU A 482 2.11 -14.10 -7.05
N VAL A 483 1.60 -12.90 -7.37
CA VAL A 483 0.79 -12.13 -6.42
C VAL A 483 -0.57 -12.77 -6.18
N ALA A 484 -1.20 -13.37 -7.20
CA ALA A 484 -2.44 -14.12 -7.02
C ALA A 484 -2.24 -15.27 -6.01
N ILE A 485 -1.16 -16.06 -6.13
CA ILE A 485 -0.83 -17.14 -5.19
C ILE A 485 -0.58 -16.59 -3.78
N LYS A 486 0.16 -15.48 -3.64
CA LYS A 486 0.43 -14.87 -2.33
C LYS A 486 -0.84 -14.32 -1.69
N SER A 487 -1.74 -13.71 -2.47
CA SER A 487 -3.00 -13.18 -1.96
C SER A 487 -3.93 -14.30 -1.48
N ASP A 488 -4.02 -15.41 -2.23
CA ASP A 488 -4.81 -16.57 -1.83
C ASP A 488 -4.26 -17.23 -0.55
N GLY A 489 -2.93 -17.37 -0.47
CA GLY A 489 -2.26 -17.82 0.75
C GLY A 489 -2.49 -16.89 1.95
N GLN A 490 -2.53 -15.58 1.72
CA GLN A 490 -2.81 -14.59 2.76
C GLN A 490 -4.25 -14.68 3.25
N ASN A 491 -5.22 -14.87 2.35
CA ASN A 491 -6.62 -15.07 2.72
C ASN A 491 -6.81 -16.36 3.55
N THR A 492 -6.11 -17.44 3.18
CA THR A 492 -6.09 -18.68 3.98
C THR A 492 -5.50 -18.45 5.38
N ASN A 493 -4.41 -17.69 5.48
CA ASN A 493 -3.84 -17.31 6.79
C ASN A 493 -4.80 -16.46 7.61
N MET A 494 -5.54 -15.53 7.00
CA MET A 494 -6.55 -14.73 7.69
C MET A 494 -7.67 -15.61 8.25
N GLN A 495 -8.14 -16.60 7.48
CA GLN A 495 -9.11 -17.58 7.94
C GLN A 495 -8.61 -18.36 9.17
N ASN A 496 -7.36 -18.86 9.13
CA ASN A 496 -6.76 -19.60 10.25
C ASN A 496 -6.61 -18.73 11.52
N ILE A 497 -6.23 -17.46 11.36
CA ILE A 497 -6.15 -16.53 12.50
C ILE A 497 -7.55 -16.29 13.07
N TYR A 498 -8.55 -16.08 12.21
CA TYR A 498 -9.93 -15.88 12.64
C TYR A 498 -10.44 -17.06 13.49
N GLU A 499 -10.23 -18.29 13.01
CA GLU A 499 -10.58 -19.52 13.73
C GLU A 499 -9.83 -19.65 15.07
N GLY A 500 -8.54 -19.28 15.10
CA GLY A 500 -7.74 -19.26 16.32
C GLY A 500 -8.30 -18.29 17.38
N PHE A 501 -8.74 -17.10 16.97
CA PHE A 501 -9.36 -16.14 17.87
C PHE A 501 -10.79 -16.53 18.28
N GLN A 502 -11.51 -17.28 17.45
CA GLN A 502 -12.79 -17.86 17.82
C GLN A 502 -12.62 -18.90 18.95
N SER A 503 -11.60 -19.75 18.85
CA SER A 503 -11.23 -20.68 19.93
C SER A 503 -10.77 -19.96 21.21
N LEU A 504 -10.07 -18.83 21.08
CA LEU A 504 -9.68 -17.99 22.22
C LEU A 504 -10.91 -17.43 22.95
N ASP A 505 -11.94 -16.98 22.22
CA ASP A 505 -13.18 -16.50 22.82
C ASP A 505 -13.90 -17.58 23.63
N ASP A 506 -13.94 -18.81 23.11
CA ASP A 506 -14.52 -19.95 23.83
C ASP A 506 -13.76 -20.21 25.14
N LYS A 507 -12.42 -20.11 25.12
CA LYS A 507 -11.58 -20.26 26.31
C LYS A 507 -11.76 -19.13 27.31
N ILE A 508 -11.98 -17.89 26.83
CA ILE A 508 -12.30 -16.75 27.68
C ILE A 508 -13.64 -16.99 28.41
N LEU A 509 -14.67 -17.46 27.70
CA LEU A 509 -15.97 -17.79 28.29
C LEU A 509 -15.87 -18.88 29.35
N GLU A 510 -15.06 -19.91 29.11
CA GLU A 510 -14.77 -20.97 30.09
C GLU A 510 -14.13 -20.39 31.36
N LEU A 511 -13.15 -19.49 31.22
CA LEU A 511 -12.49 -18.83 32.36
C LEU A 511 -13.45 -17.94 33.17
N ILE A 512 -14.34 -17.20 32.49
CA ILE A 512 -15.35 -16.35 33.15
C ILE A 512 -16.29 -17.21 34.01
N ASN A 513 -16.73 -18.35 33.50
CA ASN A 513 -17.57 -19.29 34.26
C ASN A 513 -16.83 -19.84 35.48
N LEU A 514 -15.55 -20.19 35.33
CA LEU A 514 -14.70 -20.69 36.42
C LEU A 514 -14.53 -19.65 37.54
N ILE A 515 -14.27 -18.39 37.20
CA ILE A 515 -14.17 -17.30 38.19
C ILE A 515 -15.50 -17.10 38.91
N SER A 516 -16.61 -17.10 38.17
CA SER A 516 -17.96 -16.94 38.74
C SER A 516 -18.30 -18.04 39.75
N GLN A 517 -17.81 -19.27 39.54
CA GLN A 517 -17.95 -20.37 40.50
C GLN A 517 -17.07 -20.21 41.74
N MET A 518 -15.89 -19.59 41.62
CA MET A 518 -14.98 -19.35 42.76
C MET A 518 -15.41 -18.16 43.65
N GLU A 519 -16.27 -17.28 43.15
CA GLU A 519 -16.83 -16.16 43.92
C GLU A 519 -18.07 -16.54 44.76
N GLN A 520 -18.72 -17.68 44.45
CA GLN A 520 -19.80 -18.28 45.25
C GLN A 520 -19.24 -19.06 46.45
#